data_AF-A0A067T9U9-F1
#
_entry.id   AF-A0A067T9U9-F1
#
_cell.length_a   1.000
_cell.length_b   1.000
_cell.length_c   1.000
_cell.angle_alpha   90.00
_cell.angle_beta   90.00
_cell.angle_gamma   90.00
#
_symmetry.space_group_name_H-M   'P 1'
#
loop_
_entity.id
_entity.type
_entity.pdbx_description
1 polymer ?
#
loop_
_entity_poly.entity_id
_entity_poly.type
_entity_poly.pdbx_seq_one_letter_code
_entity_poly.pdbx_strand_id
1 'polypeptide(L)'
;MKTIILPTILAIAMHITLTTGYVATVYKGSSCNVHNPQNPSFSIVGLRLAATKTGCIAPSVPLDKGSFSLTGCSTGGSASIFSDTACKKLLKTIHSAGTACADSLAVGSFIIKGC
;
A
#
# COMPACT_ATOMS: atom_id res chain seq x y z
N MET A 1 -21.22 51.81 9.69
CA MET A 1 -21.45 50.35 9.79
C MET A 1 -20.61 49.67 8.73
N LYS A 2 -19.48 49.04 9.09
CA LYS A 2 -18.65 48.25 8.16
C LYS A 2 -18.77 46.78 8.56
N THR A 3 -19.36 46.01 7.65
CA THR A 3 -19.65 44.59 7.73
C THR A 3 -18.34 43.80 7.74
N ILE A 4 -18.02 43.15 8.86
CA ILE A 4 -16.89 42.22 8.99
C ILE A 4 -17.48 40.81 8.86
N ILE A 5 -17.48 40.27 7.65
CA ILE A 5 -17.78 38.85 7.39
C ILE A 5 -16.66 38.34 6.48
N LEU A 6 -15.46 38.13 7.01
CA LEU A 6 -14.38 37.52 6.24
C LEU A 6 -13.26 36.85 7.08
N PRO A 7 -13.55 35.98 8.07
CA PRO A 7 -12.54 34.98 8.44
C PRO A 7 -13.01 33.53 8.38
N THR A 8 -14.32 33.26 8.22
CA THR A 8 -14.85 31.89 8.37
C THR A 8 -14.62 30.98 7.17
N ILE A 9 -14.38 31.53 5.97
CA ILE A 9 -14.19 30.73 4.74
C ILE A 9 -12.78 30.12 4.68
N LEU A 10 -11.80 30.69 5.38
CA LEU A 10 -10.42 30.20 5.35
C LEU A 10 -10.19 28.99 6.27
N ALA A 11 -11.03 28.78 7.29
CA ALA A 11 -10.87 27.69 8.26
C ALA A 11 -11.38 26.32 7.74
N ILE A 12 -12.31 26.32 6.78
CA ILE A 12 -12.92 25.09 6.24
C ILE A 12 -12.01 24.44 5.18
N ALA A 13 -11.18 25.22 4.49
CA ALA A 13 -10.27 24.71 3.45
C ALA A 13 -9.05 23.95 4.00
N MET A 14 -8.68 24.14 5.28
CA MET A 14 -7.45 23.57 5.86
C MET A 14 -7.59 22.15 6.43
N HIS A 15 -8.80 21.58 6.51
CA HIS A 15 -9.01 20.27 7.15
C HIS A 15 -9.20 19.11 6.19
N ILE A 16 -9.10 19.32 4.87
CA ILE A 16 -8.87 18.22 3.93
C ILE A 16 -7.38 17.87 4.02
N THR A 17 -6.96 17.34 5.16
CA THR A 17 -5.71 16.59 5.22
C THR A 17 -5.87 15.45 4.23
N LEU A 18 -5.20 15.55 3.08
CA LEU A 18 -5.03 14.48 2.13
C LEU A 18 -4.47 13.29 2.92
N THR A 19 -5.36 12.38 3.32
CA THR A 19 -4.96 11.14 3.96
C THR A 19 -4.20 10.38 2.88
N THR A 20 -2.88 10.33 3.02
CA THR A 20 -2.02 9.58 2.11
C THR A 20 -2.39 8.12 2.29
N GLY A 21 -3.11 7.60 1.30
CA GLY A 21 -3.50 6.21 1.22
C GLY A 21 -2.49 5.40 0.41
N TYR A 22 -2.55 4.10 0.56
CA TYR A 22 -1.72 3.17 -0.19
C TYR A 22 -2.55 2.07 -0.81
N VAL A 23 -2.02 1.51 -1.89
CA VAL A 23 -2.58 0.33 -2.51
C VAL A 23 -1.48 -0.73 -2.60
N ALA A 24 -1.71 -1.84 -1.92
CA ALA A 24 -0.90 -3.03 -2.04
C ALA A 24 -1.65 -4.04 -2.89
N THR A 25 -1.04 -4.48 -3.99
CA THR A 25 -1.65 -5.37 -4.96
C THR A 25 -0.75 -6.56 -5.25
N VAL A 26 -1.35 -7.74 -5.27
CA VAL A 26 -0.74 -8.98 -5.73
C VAL A 26 -1.33 -9.32 -7.10
N TYR A 27 -0.47 -9.61 -8.06
CA TYR A 27 -0.87 -10.09 -9.38
C TYR A 27 -0.43 -11.53 -9.58
N LYS A 28 -1.16 -12.26 -10.42
CA LYS A 28 -0.72 -13.57 -10.93
C LYS A 28 0.31 -13.34 -12.05
N GLY A 29 1.39 -14.11 -12.04
CA GLY A 29 2.47 -14.00 -13.04
C GLY A 29 3.65 -13.15 -12.58
N SER A 30 4.60 -12.93 -13.48
CA SER A 30 5.93 -12.40 -13.13
C SER A 30 6.08 -10.88 -13.23
N SER A 31 5.04 -10.13 -13.60
CA SER A 31 5.12 -8.68 -13.80
C SER A 31 4.26 -7.92 -12.80
N CYS A 32 4.83 -6.93 -12.12
CA CYS A 32 4.06 -5.93 -11.38
C CYS A 32 3.33 -5.08 -12.40
N ASN A 33 2.03 -5.26 -12.45
CA ASN A 33 1.17 -4.56 -13.38
C ASN A 33 0.88 -3.11 -12.93
N VAL A 34 1.91 -2.39 -12.46
CA VAL A 34 1.77 -0.96 -12.11
C VAL A 34 1.33 -0.13 -13.32
N HIS A 35 1.62 -0.60 -14.53
CA HIS A 35 1.25 0.04 -15.80
C HIS A 35 0.06 -0.62 -16.53
N ASN A 36 -0.42 -1.80 -16.10
CA ASN A 36 -1.56 -2.46 -16.73
C ASN A 36 -2.41 -3.24 -15.69
N PRO A 37 -3.25 -2.54 -14.90
CA PRO A 37 -3.90 -3.07 -13.70
C PRO A 37 -5.02 -4.10 -13.97
N GLN A 38 -5.12 -4.67 -15.16
CA GLN A 38 -6.32 -5.35 -15.64
C GLN A 38 -6.68 -6.66 -14.91
N ASN A 39 -5.83 -7.25 -14.07
CA ASN A 39 -6.17 -8.49 -13.35
C ASN A 39 -5.40 -8.66 -12.02
N PRO A 40 -5.73 -7.90 -10.95
CA PRO A 40 -5.18 -8.18 -9.63
C PRO A 40 -5.73 -9.50 -9.10
N SER A 41 -4.87 -10.35 -8.54
CA SER A 41 -5.33 -11.51 -7.76
C SER A 41 -5.92 -11.05 -6.42
N PHE A 42 -5.35 -9.98 -5.86
CA PHE A 42 -5.74 -9.43 -4.58
C PHE A 42 -5.23 -7.99 -4.46
N SER A 43 -6.06 -7.09 -3.95
CA SER A 43 -5.67 -5.71 -3.64
C SER A 43 -6.23 -5.27 -2.30
N ILE A 44 -5.44 -4.53 -1.53
CA ILE A 44 -5.88 -3.79 -0.36
C ILE A 44 -5.58 -2.32 -0.56
N VAL A 45 -6.58 -1.49 -0.30
CA VAL A 45 -6.43 -0.05 -0.11
C VAL A 45 -6.42 0.22 1.38
N GLY A 46 -5.40 0.92 1.87
CA GLY A 46 -5.30 1.34 3.25
C GLY A 46 -5.06 2.83 3.37
N LEU A 47 -5.33 3.37 4.55
CA LEU A 47 -4.98 4.74 4.92
C LEU A 47 -3.85 4.68 5.94
N ARG A 48 -2.92 5.64 5.84
CA ARG A 48 -1.90 6.01 6.81
C ARG A 48 -1.64 4.99 7.94
N LEU A 49 -0.72 4.08 7.69
CA LEU A 49 -0.25 3.03 8.58
C LEU A 49 1.03 3.48 9.31
N ALA A 50 0.91 3.73 10.62
CA ALA A 50 2.05 4.06 11.47
C ALA A 50 3.15 2.99 11.34
N ALA A 51 4.43 3.41 11.32
CA ALA A 51 5.57 2.50 11.15
C ALA A 51 5.65 1.36 12.19
N THR A 52 5.04 1.56 13.36
CA THR A 52 5.01 0.59 14.47
C THR A 52 3.82 -0.37 14.39
N LYS A 53 2.78 -0.07 13.62
CA LYS A 53 1.62 -0.94 13.45
C LYS A 53 1.81 -1.80 12.21
N THR A 54 1.68 -3.10 12.39
CA THR A 54 1.77 -4.06 11.30
C THR A 54 0.71 -5.13 11.45
N GLY A 55 0.18 -5.58 10.33
CA GLY A 55 -0.70 -6.75 10.25
C GLY A 55 -0.17 -7.69 9.18
N CYS A 56 -0.20 -8.99 9.46
CA CYS A 56 0.03 -10.01 8.46
C CYS A 56 -1.21 -10.09 7.56
N ILE A 57 -1.03 -9.88 6.26
CA ILE A 57 -2.09 -9.93 5.28
C ILE A 57 -1.80 -11.12 4.37
N ALA A 58 -2.71 -12.08 4.35
CA ALA A 58 -2.64 -13.24 3.47
C ALA A 58 -3.86 -13.24 2.54
N PRO A 59 -3.69 -13.35 1.21
CA PRO A 59 -4.80 -13.70 0.33
C PRO A 59 -5.35 -15.09 0.70
N SER A 60 -6.63 -15.32 0.40
CA SER A 60 -7.29 -16.62 0.65
C SER A 60 -6.65 -17.78 -0.10
N VAL A 61 -6.01 -17.49 -1.24
CA VAL A 61 -5.27 -18.46 -2.04
C VAL A 61 -3.84 -17.93 -2.24
N PRO A 62 -2.81 -18.62 -1.72
CA PRO A 62 -1.42 -18.25 -1.98
C PRO A 62 -1.10 -18.44 -3.47
N LEU A 63 -0.17 -17.63 -3.98
CA LEU A 63 0.26 -17.69 -5.38
C LEU A 63 1.66 -18.28 -5.49
N ASP A 64 1.79 -19.38 -6.22
CA ASP A 64 3.09 -20.03 -6.47
C ASP A 64 4.01 -19.18 -7.37
N LYS A 65 3.40 -18.36 -8.24
CA LYS A 65 4.07 -17.33 -9.05
C LYS A 65 3.19 -16.10 -9.17
N GLY A 66 3.59 -15.04 -8.49
CA GLY A 66 2.94 -13.74 -8.53
C GLY A 66 3.95 -12.60 -8.51
N SER A 67 3.41 -11.40 -8.55
CA SER A 67 4.16 -10.17 -8.33
C SER A 67 3.44 -9.33 -7.28
N PHE A 68 4.18 -8.47 -6.59
CA PHE A 68 3.64 -7.60 -5.57
C PHE A 68 3.97 -6.14 -5.91
N SER A 69 2.99 -5.26 -5.81
CA SER A 69 3.16 -3.83 -5.97
C SER A 69 2.63 -3.07 -4.75
N LEU A 70 3.37 -2.06 -4.32
CA LEU A 70 2.96 -1.11 -3.29
C LEU A 70 3.01 0.30 -3.89
N THR A 71 1.88 0.97 -3.92
CA THR A 71 1.74 2.34 -4.47
C THR A 71 1.13 3.28 -3.42
N GLY A 72 1.36 4.59 -3.55
CA GLY A 72 0.74 5.61 -2.70
C GLY A 72 1.50 5.97 -1.42
N CYS A 73 2.60 5.28 -1.09
CA CYS A 73 3.45 5.62 0.07
C CYS A 73 4.27 6.90 -0.17
N SER A 74 3.64 8.06 -0.09
CA SER A 74 4.25 9.36 -0.38
C SER A 74 5.31 9.79 0.65
N THR A 75 5.20 9.35 1.91
CA THR A 75 6.16 9.69 2.98
C THR A 75 7.24 8.63 3.18
N GLY A 76 7.34 7.65 2.27
CA GLY A 76 8.20 6.50 2.45
C GLY A 76 7.50 5.37 3.20
N GLY A 77 7.81 4.15 2.80
CA GLY A 77 7.23 2.94 3.34
C GLY A 77 7.94 1.66 2.95
N SER A 78 7.53 0.55 3.53
CA SER A 78 8.08 -0.76 3.17
C SER A 78 7.02 -1.85 3.19
N ALA A 79 7.22 -2.87 2.37
CA ALA A 79 6.48 -4.11 2.42
C ALA A 79 7.44 -5.30 2.50
N SER A 80 7.21 -6.16 3.49
CA SER A 80 7.84 -7.46 3.59
C SER A 80 6.90 -8.51 3.03
N ILE A 81 7.39 -9.33 2.10
CA ILE A 81 6.64 -10.33 1.35
C ILE A 81 7.14 -11.71 1.80
N PHE A 82 6.23 -12.63 2.05
CA PHE A 82 6.51 -13.96 2.61
C PHE A 82 5.92 -15.05 1.72
N SER A 83 6.53 -16.23 1.74
CA SER A 83 6.09 -17.40 0.97
C SER A 83 4.98 -18.20 1.64
N ASP A 84 4.84 -18.07 2.95
CA ASP A 84 3.75 -18.67 3.73
C ASP A 84 2.66 -17.65 4.04
N THR A 85 1.51 -18.12 4.51
CA THR A 85 0.35 -17.28 4.89
C THR A 85 0.44 -16.73 6.32
N ALA A 86 1.45 -17.12 7.11
CA ALA A 86 1.61 -16.73 8.51
C ALA A 86 2.71 -15.66 8.72
N CYS A 87 3.22 -15.06 7.64
CA CYS A 87 4.29 -14.07 7.64
C CYS A 87 5.58 -14.53 8.37
N LYS A 88 6.03 -15.76 8.14
CA LYS A 88 7.23 -16.33 8.81
C LYS A 88 8.44 -16.51 7.90
N LYS A 89 8.24 -16.83 6.62
CA LYS A 89 9.26 -17.16 5.63
C LYS A 89 9.45 -16.00 4.66
N LEU A 90 10.24 -15.02 5.08
CA LEU A 90 10.52 -13.81 4.30
C LEU A 90 11.13 -14.16 2.95
N LEU A 91 10.53 -13.65 1.88
CA LEU A 91 11.05 -13.72 0.52
C LEU A 91 11.81 -12.44 0.16
N LYS A 92 11.19 -11.28 0.41
CA LYS A 92 11.73 -9.99 0.00
C LYS A 92 11.14 -8.87 0.82
N THR A 93 11.94 -7.85 1.09
CA THR A 93 11.44 -6.56 1.57
C THR A 93 11.67 -5.54 0.47
N ILE A 94 10.64 -4.75 0.16
CA ILE A 94 10.72 -3.61 -0.75
C ILE A 94 10.46 -2.32 0.01
N HIS A 95 11.14 -1.25 -0.40
CA HIS A 95 10.93 0.09 0.10
C HIS A 95 10.30 0.95 -1.00
N SER A 96 9.35 1.79 -0.65
CA SER A 96 8.61 2.65 -1.59
C SER A 96 8.61 4.08 -1.10
N ALA A 97 8.96 5.03 -1.96
CA ALA A 97 8.69 6.46 -1.80
C ALA A 97 7.71 6.92 -2.90
N GLY A 98 6.67 6.12 -3.13
CA GLY A 98 5.69 6.32 -4.20
C GLY A 98 5.18 4.97 -4.69
N THR A 99 5.95 4.34 -5.57
CA THR A 99 5.67 3.01 -6.13
C THR A 99 6.86 2.07 -5.94
N ALA A 100 6.60 0.85 -5.51
CA ALA A 100 7.56 -0.24 -5.48
C ALA A 100 6.96 -1.52 -6.06
N CYS A 101 7.84 -2.38 -6.57
CA CYS A 101 7.49 -3.62 -7.24
C CYS A 101 8.44 -4.76 -6.84
N ALA A 102 7.89 -5.96 -6.67
CA ALA A 102 8.62 -7.20 -6.56
C ALA A 102 8.04 -8.26 -7.50
N ASP A 103 8.80 -8.58 -8.54
CA ASP A 103 8.42 -9.54 -9.59
C ASP A 103 8.74 -10.99 -9.23
N SER A 104 7.94 -11.91 -9.77
CA SER A 104 8.19 -13.36 -9.81
C SER A 104 8.46 -13.99 -8.43
N LEU A 105 7.58 -13.72 -7.46
CA LEU A 105 7.61 -14.26 -6.11
C LEU A 105 6.47 -15.25 -5.86
N ALA A 106 6.70 -16.26 -5.03
CA ALA A 106 5.64 -17.09 -4.48
C ALA A 106 4.93 -16.34 -3.32
N VAL A 107 3.99 -15.45 -3.62
CA VAL A 107 3.39 -14.56 -2.61
C VAL A 107 2.34 -15.32 -1.78
N GLY A 108 2.69 -15.64 -0.54
CA GLY A 108 1.80 -16.26 0.45
C GLY A 108 1.18 -15.25 1.42
N SER A 109 1.95 -14.24 1.85
CA SER A 109 1.46 -13.13 2.67
C SER A 109 2.39 -11.92 2.59
N PHE A 110 1.96 -10.78 3.13
CA PHE A 110 2.78 -9.58 3.23
C PHE A 110 2.44 -8.75 4.46
N ILE A 111 3.42 -7.94 4.88
CA ILE A 111 3.29 -6.95 5.95
C ILE A 111 3.70 -5.60 5.38
N ILE A 112 2.89 -4.57 5.63
CA ILE A 112 3.19 -3.18 5.25
C ILE A 112 3.59 -2.42 6.51
N LYS A 113 4.66 -1.63 6.42
CA LYS A 113 5.26 -0.84 7.51
C LYS A 113 5.53 0.57 7.03
N GLY A 114 4.89 1.53 7.68
CA GLY A 114 5.05 2.94 7.35
C GLY A 114 4.45 3.20 5.98
N CYS A 115 3.28 3.82 5.95
CA CYS A 115 2.60 4.33 4.77
C CYS A 115 1.38 5.14 5.30
#